data_AF-A0A533SCC1-F1
#
_entry.id   AF-A0A533SCC1-F1
#
_cell.length_a   1.000
_cell.length_b   1.000
_cell.length_c   1.000
_cell.angle_alpha   90.00
_cell.angle_beta   90.00
_cell.angle_gamma   90.00
#
_symmetry.space_group_name_H-M   'P 1'
#
loop_
_entity.id
_entity.type
_entity.pdbx_description
1 polymer ?
#
loop_
_entity_poly.entity_id
_entity_poly.type
_entity_poly.pdbx_seq_one_letter_code
_entity_poly.pdbx_strand_id
1 'polypeptide(L)'
;MAAAERCHDPYLRCAFYGAAQTAMGVSGSCVLAHSPQGCYQLAEIAFGWQSEDYTQTEILCTKLCEDEIVYGGETALARTIIEAKSLKVPAMFGLSACGPESVCDIIR
;
A
#
# COMPACT_ATOMS: atom_id res chain seq x y z
N MET A 1 34.33 -3.72 22.69
CA MET A 1 32.90 -3.64 22.34
C MET A 1 32.80 -3.18 20.90
N ALA A 2 32.35 -4.05 19.99
CA ALA A 2 31.97 -3.60 18.67
C ALA A 2 30.85 -2.56 18.83
N ALA A 3 30.98 -1.39 18.21
CA ALA A 3 29.86 -0.48 18.08
C ALA A 3 28.75 -1.28 17.39
N ALA A 4 27.62 -1.50 18.07
CA ALA A 4 26.47 -2.11 17.44
C ALA A 4 26.17 -1.28 16.19
N GLU A 5 26.27 -1.88 15.00
CA GLU A 5 25.79 -1.26 13.78
C GLU A 5 24.39 -0.75 14.07
N ARG A 6 24.17 0.55 13.89
CA ARG A 6 22.85 1.13 14.10
C ARG A 6 21.92 0.44 13.11
N CYS A 7 20.75 0.00 13.56
CA CYS A 7 19.70 -0.63 12.75
C CYS A 7 19.05 0.40 11.79
N HIS A 8 19.86 1.00 10.92
CA HIS A 8 19.45 1.92 9.89
C HIS A 8 20.09 1.43 8.59
N ASP A 9 19.32 0.66 7.85
CA ASP A 9 19.64 0.33 6.48
C ASP A 9 18.70 1.14 5.56
N PRO A 10 19.10 2.36 5.14
CA PRO A 10 18.26 3.22 4.31
C PRO A 10 18.06 2.68 2.89
N TYR A 11 18.84 1.68 2.47
CA TYR A 11 18.72 1.05 1.17
C TYR A 11 17.69 -0.08 1.18
N LEU A 12 17.45 -0.70 2.33
CA LEU A 12 16.39 -1.68 2.49
C LEU A 12 15.02 -1.01 2.67
N ARG A 13 14.07 -1.39 1.82
CA ARG A 13 12.65 -1.02 1.94
C ARG A 13 11.84 -2.24 2.37
N CYS A 14 10.68 -2.01 2.98
CA CYS A 14 9.83 -3.10 3.45
C CYS A 14 9.12 -3.83 2.28
N ALA A 15 8.56 -5.00 2.57
CA ALA A 15 7.85 -5.82 1.58
C ALA A 15 6.72 -5.07 0.86
N PHE A 16 6.03 -4.17 1.56
CA PHE A 16 4.99 -3.31 0.97
C PHE A 16 5.52 -2.50 -0.23
N TYR A 17 6.73 -1.96 -0.13
CA TYR A 17 7.36 -1.21 -1.22
C TYR A 17 7.65 -2.08 -2.44
N GLY A 18 8.19 -3.29 -2.22
CA GLY A 18 8.44 -4.24 -3.31
C GLY A 18 7.16 -4.74 -3.98
N ALA A 19 6.11 -4.95 -3.19
CA ALA A 19 4.79 -5.32 -3.70
C ALA A 19 4.17 -4.18 -4.52
N ALA A 20 4.30 -2.93 -4.06
CA ALA A 20 3.88 -1.76 -4.81
C ALA A 20 4.64 -1.65 -6.14
N GLN A 21 5.97 -1.79 -6.15
CA GLN A 21 6.73 -1.80 -7.40
C GLN A 21 6.22 -2.88 -8.37
N THR A 22 6.02 -4.10 -7.88
CA THR A 22 5.57 -5.22 -8.71
C THR A 22 4.18 -4.97 -9.31
N ALA A 23 3.24 -4.49 -8.50
CA ALA A 23 1.87 -4.23 -8.95
C ALA A 23 1.79 -3.10 -9.98
N MET A 24 2.60 -2.07 -9.81
CA MET A 24 2.60 -0.86 -10.66
C MET A 24 3.14 -1.14 -12.07
N GLY A 25 4.03 -2.12 -12.20
CA GLY A 25 4.49 -2.64 -13.50
C GLY A 25 3.38 -3.24 -14.37
N VAL A 26 2.15 -3.37 -13.86
CA VAL A 26 0.97 -3.76 -14.63
C VAL A 26 0.21 -2.50 -15.04
N SER A 27 0.37 -2.10 -16.31
CA SER A 27 -0.27 -0.90 -16.87
C SER A 27 -1.80 -0.97 -16.81
N GLY A 28 -2.44 0.17 -16.53
CA GLY A 28 -3.90 0.27 -16.45
C GLY A 28 -4.49 -0.37 -15.19
N SER A 29 -3.69 -0.66 -14.16
CA SER A 29 -4.17 -1.25 -12.91
C SER A 29 -4.38 -0.19 -11.82
N CYS A 30 -5.06 -0.58 -10.75
CA CYS A 30 -5.16 0.20 -9.52
C CYS A 30 -4.44 -0.52 -8.37
N VAL A 31 -3.67 0.22 -7.58
CA VAL A 31 -3.09 -0.29 -6.35
C VAL A 31 -3.90 0.23 -5.17
N LEU A 32 -4.47 -0.68 -4.38
CA LEU A 32 -5.18 -0.36 -3.14
C LEU A 32 -4.28 -0.69 -1.96
N ALA A 33 -3.71 0.34 -1.35
CA ALA A 33 -2.92 0.25 -0.13
C ALA A 33 -3.82 0.18 1.11
N HIS A 34 -4.08 -1.03 1.61
CA HIS A 34 -4.67 -1.22 2.92
C HIS A 34 -3.61 -0.90 3.98
N SER A 35 -3.61 0.34 4.46
CA SER A 35 -2.52 0.89 5.26
C SER A 35 -2.87 2.23 5.92
N PRO A 36 -2.07 2.67 6.90
CA PRO A 36 -2.05 4.07 7.33
C PRO A 36 -1.57 5.00 6.20
N GLN A 37 -1.98 6.27 6.25
CA GLN A 37 -1.67 7.27 5.23
C GLN A 37 -0.16 7.48 5.00
N GLY A 38 0.70 7.17 5.96
CA GLY A 38 2.16 7.27 5.79
C GLY A 38 2.74 6.27 4.79
N CYS A 39 2.13 5.08 4.65
CA CYS A 39 2.57 4.06 3.69
C CYS A 39 2.25 4.44 2.25
N TYR A 40 1.27 5.34 2.03
CA TYR A 40 0.97 5.89 0.69
C TYR A 40 2.21 6.51 0.05
N GLN A 41 3.03 7.22 0.82
CA GLN A 41 4.28 7.82 0.33
C GLN A 41 5.23 6.77 -0.24
N LEU A 42 5.26 5.56 0.33
CA LEU A 42 6.11 4.47 -0.18
C LEU A 42 5.58 3.93 -1.51
N ALA A 43 4.25 3.82 -1.67
CA ALA A 43 3.63 3.42 -2.94
C ALA A 43 3.86 4.48 -4.04
N GLU A 44 3.72 5.76 -3.71
CA GLU A 44 4.04 6.89 -4.61
C GLU A 44 5.51 6.88 -5.05
N ILE A 45 6.44 6.65 -4.11
CA ILE A 45 7.87 6.55 -4.45
C ILE A 45 8.11 5.33 -5.35
N ALA A 46 7.44 4.20 -5.10
CA ALA A 46 7.55 3.03 -5.97
C ALA A 46 7.09 3.34 -7.39
N PHE A 47 6.03 4.14 -7.54
CA PHE A 47 5.55 4.62 -8.84
C PHE A 47 6.57 5.50 -9.56
N GLY A 48 7.08 6.53 -8.89
CA GLY A 48 7.99 7.50 -9.48
C GLY A 48 9.30 6.88 -9.98
N TRP A 49 9.69 5.72 -9.45
CA TRP A 49 10.86 4.97 -9.91
C TRP A 49 10.65 4.23 -11.24
N GLN A 50 9.41 3.94 -11.63
CA GLN A 50 9.11 3.13 -12.82
C GLN A 50 8.83 3.94 -14.09
N SER A 51 8.93 5.28 -14.02
CA SER A 51 8.57 6.17 -15.14
C SER A 51 7.18 5.88 -15.70
N GLU A 52 6.27 5.35 -14.86
CA GLU A 52 4.92 5.02 -15.26
C GLU A 52 4.08 6.28 -15.50
N ASP A 53 3.08 6.13 -16.36
CA ASP A 53 2.16 7.19 -16.71
C ASP A 53 1.10 7.35 -15.60
N TYR A 54 1.18 8.46 -14.86
CA TYR A 54 0.24 8.86 -13.81
C TYR A 54 -1.22 8.93 -14.30
N THR A 55 -1.47 8.93 -15.61
CA THR A 55 -2.83 8.92 -16.17
C THR A 55 -3.45 7.53 -16.30
N GLN A 56 -2.65 6.46 -16.12
CA GLN A 56 -3.08 5.09 -16.33
C GLN A 56 -3.15 4.25 -15.06
N THR A 57 -2.48 4.67 -14.00
CA THR A 57 -2.34 3.89 -12.78
C THR A 57 -2.72 4.74 -11.57
N GLU A 58 -3.70 4.27 -10.81
CA GLU A 58 -4.27 4.98 -9.67
C GLU A 58 -3.87 4.28 -8.37
N ILE A 59 -3.46 5.06 -7.37
CA ILE A 59 -3.14 4.56 -6.03
C ILE A 59 -4.23 5.00 -5.06
N LEU A 60 -4.86 4.06 -4.38
CA LEU A 60 -5.81 4.31 -3.31
C LEU A 60 -5.22 3.86 -1.98
N CYS A 61 -5.69 4.46 -0.87
CA CYS A 61 -5.28 4.09 0.47
C CYS A 61 -6.49 4.09 1.41
N THR A 62 -6.59 3.08 2.28
CA THR A 62 -7.68 2.99 3.27
C THR A 62 -7.54 3.98 4.42
N LYS A 63 -6.36 4.61 4.58
CA LYS A 63 -6.08 5.67 5.58
C LYS A 63 -6.40 5.23 7.01
N LEU A 64 -5.93 4.04 7.38
CA LEU A 64 -6.18 3.48 8.71
C LEU A 64 -5.59 4.38 9.79
N CYS A 65 -6.42 4.73 10.76
CA CYS A 65 -6.07 5.44 11.99
C CYS A 65 -6.14 4.47 13.18
N GLU A 66 -5.87 4.99 14.38
CA GLU A 66 -5.87 4.19 15.62
C GLU A 66 -7.17 3.40 15.81
N ASP A 67 -8.31 3.99 15.48
CA ASP A 67 -9.62 3.33 15.60
C ASP A 67 -9.69 2.07 14.74
N GLU A 68 -9.26 2.13 13.47
CA GLU A 68 -9.26 0.95 12.60
C GLU A 68 -8.24 -0.11 13.04
N ILE A 69 -7.17 0.28 13.73
CA ILE A 69 -6.22 -0.67 14.33
C ILE A 69 -6.86 -1.41 15.52
N VAL A 70 -7.71 -0.74 16.30
CA VAL A 70 -8.36 -1.35 17.47
C VAL A 70 -9.59 -2.16 17.09
N TYR A 71 -10.40 -1.65 16.17
CA TYR A 71 -11.73 -2.18 15.86
C TYR A 71 -11.81 -2.95 14.53
N GLY A 72 -10.74 -2.97 13.74
CA GLY A 72 -10.69 -3.61 12.43
C GLY A 72 -10.83 -2.61 11.27
N GLY A 73 -10.12 -2.89 10.17
CA GLY A 73 -10.04 -2.04 8.99
C GLY A 73 -11.07 -2.35 7.89
N GLU A 74 -11.98 -3.30 8.10
CA GLU A 74 -12.80 -3.89 7.03
C GLU A 74 -13.77 -2.90 6.40
N THR A 75 -14.33 -1.99 7.21
CA THR A 75 -15.24 -0.94 6.70
C THR A 75 -14.50 0.04 5.79
N ALA A 76 -13.29 0.44 6.17
CA ALA A 76 -12.44 1.30 5.37
C ALA A 76 -12.03 0.59 4.07
N LEU A 77 -11.64 -0.69 4.16
CA LEU A 77 -11.29 -1.51 3.00
C LEU A 77 -12.47 -1.66 2.03
N ALA A 78 -13.66 -2.03 2.52
CA ALA A 78 -14.86 -2.19 1.69
C ALA A 78 -15.23 -0.89 0.95
N ARG A 79 -15.17 0.25 1.65
CA ARG A 79 -15.39 1.57 1.04
C ARG A 79 -14.37 1.86 -0.06
N THR A 80 -13.09 1.62 0.19
CA THR A 80 -12.04 1.89 -0.80
C THR A 80 -12.13 0.95 -2.00
N ILE A 81 -12.56 -0.32 -1.82
CA ILE A 81 -12.83 -1.24 -2.94
C ILE A 81 -13.98 -0.72 -3.81
N ILE A 82 -15.03 -0.16 -3.21
CA ILE A 82 -16.15 0.43 -3.96
C ILE A 82 -15.66 1.64 -4.77
N GLU A 83 -14.82 2.49 -4.17
CA GLU A 83 -14.17 3.61 -4.86
C GLU A 83 -13.29 3.12 -6.03
N ALA A 84 -12.47 2.10 -5.80
CA ALA A 84 -11.63 1.49 -6.84
C ALA A 84 -12.45 0.92 -8.01
N LYS A 85 -13.62 0.33 -7.75
CA LYS A 85 -14.52 -0.16 -8.81
C LYS A 85 -15.04 0.98 -9.70
N SER A 86 -15.16 2.20 -9.20
CA SER A 86 -15.60 3.34 -9.99
C SER A 86 -14.58 3.77 -11.05
N LEU A 87 -13.30 3.41 -10.87
CA LEU A 87 -12.21 3.68 -11.80
C LEU A 87 -12.27 2.83 -13.08
N LYS A 88 -13.08 1.76 -13.09
CA LYS A 88 -13.25 0.83 -14.24
C LYS A 88 -11.93 0.27 -14.77
N VAL A 89 -10.94 0.10 -13.89
CA VAL A 89 -9.66 -0.51 -14.24
C VAL A 89 -9.81 -2.03 -14.45
N PRO A 90 -9.07 -2.63 -15.39
CA PRO A 90 -9.07 -4.08 -15.62
C PRO A 90 -8.58 -4.93 -14.44
N ALA A 91 -7.72 -4.37 -13.57
CA ALA A 91 -7.16 -5.09 -12.44
C ALA A 91 -6.95 -4.16 -11.23
N MET A 92 -7.12 -4.72 -10.03
CA MET A 92 -6.85 -4.05 -8.76
C MET A 92 -5.97 -4.96 -7.90
N PHE A 93 -4.88 -4.40 -7.35
CA PHE A 93 -3.98 -5.09 -6.44
C PHE A 93 -4.14 -4.55 -5.02
N GLY A 94 -4.63 -5.36 -4.10
CA GLY A 94 -4.69 -5.04 -2.67
C GLY A 94 -3.36 -5.33 -1.99
N LEU A 95 -2.77 -4.32 -1.34
CA LEU A 95 -1.51 -4.41 -0.62
C LEU A 95 -1.72 -4.11 0.87
N SER A 96 -1.26 -4.99 1.75
CA SER A 96 -1.33 -4.79 3.20
C SER A 96 -0.03 -4.21 3.75
N ALA A 97 -0.14 -3.17 4.59
CA ALA A 97 1.00 -2.67 5.37
C ALA A 97 1.13 -3.40 6.72
N CYS A 98 2.25 -3.17 7.41
CA CYS A 98 2.53 -3.84 8.69
C CYS A 98 1.46 -3.60 9.78
N GLY A 99 0.80 -2.44 9.78
CA GLY A 99 -0.29 -2.13 10.72
C GLY A 99 -1.46 -3.12 10.61
N PRO A 100 -2.18 -3.16 9.47
CA PRO A 100 -3.30 -4.08 9.25
C PRO A 100 -2.89 -5.56 9.35
N GLU A 101 -1.68 -5.94 8.90
CA GLU A 101 -1.17 -7.31 9.11
C GLU A 101 -1.02 -7.67 10.59
N SER A 102 -0.61 -6.73 11.44
CA SER A 102 -0.40 -6.99 12.87
C SER A 102 -1.71 -7.20 13.63
N VAL A 103 -2.82 -6.66 13.12
CA VAL A 103 -4.16 -6.86 13.66
C VAL A 103 -4.90 -8.03 12.97
N CYS A 104 -4.22 -8.73 12.06
CA CYS A 104 -4.74 -9.84 11.27
C CYS A 104 -5.99 -9.47 10.45
N ASP A 105 -6.05 -8.25 9.89
CA ASP A 105 -7.12 -7.84 8.99
C ASP A 105 -7.17 -8.81 7.78
N ILE A 106 -8.35 -9.36 7.49
CA ILE A 106 -8.52 -10.35 6.42
C ILE A 106 -8.77 -9.63 5.09
N ILE A 107 -7.73 -9.54 4.25
CA ILE A 107 -7.85 -9.15 2.85
C ILE A 107 -8.11 -10.41 2.01
N ARG A 108 -9.38 -10.78 1.80
CA ARG A 108 -9.77 -11.86 0.87
C ARG A 108 -10.92 -11.46 -0.02
#